data_AF-A0A8T5M8Y2-F1
#
_entry.id   AF-A0A8T5M8Y2-F1
#
_cell.length_a   1.000
_cell.length_b   1.000
_cell.length_c   1.000
_cell.angle_alpha   90.00
_cell.angle_beta   90.00
_cell.angle_gamma   90.00
#
_symmetry.space_group_name_H-M   'P 1'
#
loop_
_entity.id
_entity.type
_entity.pdbx_description
1 polymer ?
#
loop_
_entity_poly.entity_id
_entity_poly.type
_entity_poly.pdbx_seq_one_letter_code
_entity_poly.pdbx_strand_id
1 'polypeptide(L)' 'MTILVTGGAGFIGSHAIDRLIEKGENIVCVDNFNDFYNPQIKEKNIRHNLSKNNFKLYKVDIENFEEL' A
#
# COMPACT_ATOMS: atom_id res chain seq x y z
N MET A 1 -9.81 -12.57 -4.49
CA MET A 1 -10.64 -11.35 -4.26
C MET A 1 -9.76 -10.11 -4.46
N THR A 2 -10.34 -8.91 -4.61
CA THR A 2 -9.57 -7.66 -4.59
C THR A 2 -9.77 -6.99 -3.24
N ILE A 3 -8.67 -6.64 -2.57
CA ILE A 3 -8.67 -6.05 -1.23
C ILE A 3 -8.02 -4.67 -1.28
N LEU A 4 -8.74 -3.66 -0.82
CA LEU A 4 -8.24 -2.31 -0.62
C LEU A 4 -7.60 -2.20 0.77
N VAL A 5 -6.37 -1.70 0.83
CA VAL A 5 -5.63 -1.44 2.07
C VAL A 5 -5.21 0.02 2.10
N THR A 6 -5.85 0.81 2.97
CA THR A 6 -5.47 2.21 3.25
C THR A 6 -4.33 2.26 4.27
N GLY A 7 -3.38 3.18 4.09
CA GLY A 7 -2.15 3.21 4.90
C GLY A 7 -1.24 2.00 4.63
N GLY A 8 -1.37 1.39 3.45
CA GLY A 8 -0.74 0.11 3.14
C GLY A 8 0.79 0.16 3.05
N ALA A 9 1.40 1.34 2.92
CA ALA A 9 2.86 1.47 2.94
C ALA A 9 3.43 1.62 4.37
N GLY A 10 2.55 1.78 5.37
CA GLY A 10 2.94 1.85 6.78
C GLY A 10 3.37 0.52 7.38
N PHE A 11 3.88 0.57 8.62
CA PHE A 11 4.48 -0.59 9.30
C PHE A 11 3.56 -1.81 9.33
N ILE A 12 2.32 -1.68 9.80
CA ILE A 12 1.38 -2.81 9.88
C ILE A 12 0.81 -3.13 8.49
N GLY A 13 0.46 -2.09 7.73
CA GLY A 13 -0.15 -2.23 6.41
C GLY A 13 0.70 -3.04 5.44
N SER A 14 2.01 -2.81 5.42
CA SER A 14 2.91 -3.51 4.49
C SER A 14 3.02 -4.99 4.79
N HIS A 15 3.09 -5.38 6.07
CA HIS A 15 3.13 -6.79 6.48
C HIS A 15 1.79 -7.49 6.23
N ALA A 16 0.67 -6.79 6.42
CA ALA A 16 -0.65 -7.33 6.08
C ALA A 16 -0.76 -7.58 4.56
N ILE A 17 -0.30 -6.63 3.75
CA ILE A 17 -0.23 -6.77 2.29
C ILE A 17 0.63 -7.96 1.88
N ASP A 18 1.82 -8.11 2.46
CA ASP A 18 2.70 -9.26 2.18
C ASP A 18 1.97 -10.58 2.40
N ARG A 19 1.31 -10.70 3.57
CA ARG A 19 0.57 -11.91 3.93
C ARG A 19 -0.62 -12.18 3.00
N LEU A 20 -1.31 -11.14 2.53
CA LEU A 20 -2.44 -11.29 1.61
C LEU A 20 -1.98 -11.65 0.19
N ILE A 21 -0.87 -11.07 -0.27
CA ILE A 21 -0.24 -11.42 -1.54
C ILE A 21 0.19 -12.89 -1.53
N GLU A 22 0.79 -13.38 -0.44
CA GLU A 22 1.15 -14.80 -0.28
C GLU A 22 -0.06 -15.74 -0.34
N LYS A 23 -1.24 -15.25 0.04
CA LYS A 23 -2.50 -16.00 -0.07
C LYS A 23 -3.11 -15.98 -1.48
N GLY A 24 -2.47 -15.28 -2.43
CA GLY A 24 -2.94 -15.15 -3.80
C GLY A 24 -4.02 -14.09 -4.01
N GLU A 25 -4.20 -13.16 -3.06
CA GLU A 25 -5.17 -12.07 -3.20
C GLU A 25 -4.62 -10.94 -4.09
N ASN A 26 -5.52 -10.20 -4.72
CA ASN A 26 -5.17 -8.97 -5.43
C ASN A 26 -5.27 -7.78 -4.48
N ILE A 27 -4.20 -7.00 -4.39
CA ILE A 27 -4.08 -5.88 -3.48
C ILE A 27 -4.12 -4.55 -4.21
N VAL A 28 -4.98 -3.66 -3.72
CA VAL A 28 -4.94 -2.23 -4.00
C VAL A 28 -4.46 -1.54 -2.72
N CYS A 29 -3.25 -0.99 -2.76
CA CYS A 29 -2.66 -0.22 -1.67
C CYS A 29 -2.90 1.26 -1.93
N VAL A 30 -3.47 1.97 -0.95
CA VAL A 30 -3.60 3.44 -0.95
C VAL A 30 -2.79 3.99 0.22
N ASP A 31 -1.85 4.88 -0.06
CA ASP A 31 -1.07 5.59 0.97
C ASP A 31 -0.63 6.95 0.41
N ASN A 32 -0.78 8.02 1.17
CA ASN A 32 -0.40 9.38 0.74
C ASN A 32 1.08 9.69 0.96
N PHE A 33 1.84 8.77 1.59
CA PHE A 33 3.25 8.98 1.91
C PHE A 33 3.49 10.23 2.77
N ASN A 34 2.57 10.54 3.69
CA ASN A 34 2.75 11.63 4.64
C ASN A 34 4.04 11.49 5.46
N ASP A 35 4.47 12.60 6.06
CA ASP A 35 5.75 12.77 6.74
C ASP A 35 5.73 12.39 8.24
N PHE A 36 4.63 11.78 8.73
CA PHE A 36 4.53 11.25 10.09
C PHE A 36 5.71 10.30 10.43
N TYR A 37 6.24 9.62 9.41
CA TYR A 37 7.59 9.06 9.37
C TYR A 37 8.18 9.32 7.99
N ASN A 38 9.52 9.27 7.87
CA ASN A 38 10.20 9.53 6.60
C ASN A 38 9.57 8.71 5.44
N PRO A 39 9.07 9.35 4.37
CA PRO A 39 8.44 8.67 3.24
C PRO A 39 9.29 7.57 2.59
N GLN A 40 10.62 7.65 2.69
CA GLN A 40 11.53 6.60 2.23
C GLN A 40 11.33 5.27 2.96
N ILE A 41 10.88 5.30 4.23
CA ILE A 41 10.54 4.09 4.98
C ILE A 41 9.32 3.42 4.38
N LYS A 42 8.27 4.20 4.06
CA LYS A 42 7.06 3.70 3.37
C LYS A 42 7.39 3.07 2.03
N GLU A 43 8.23 3.73 1.24
CA GLU A 43 8.67 3.22 -0.05
C GLU A 43 9.43 1.89 0.11
N LYS A 44 10.37 1.84 1.05
CA LYS A 44 11.12 0.62 1.36
C LYS A 44 10.21 -0.53 1.77
N ASN A 45 9.16 -0.26 2.54
CA ASN A 45 8.23 -1.29 3.05
C ASN A 45 7.45 -2.02 1.95
N ILE A 46 7.21 -1.40 0.80
CA ILE A 46 6.39 -2.00 -0.28
C ILE A 46 7.14 -2.25 -1.58
N ARG A 47 8.40 -1.81 -1.68
CA ARG A 47 9.19 -1.84 -2.93
C ARG A 47 9.24 -3.23 -3.57
N HIS A 48 9.35 -4.28 -2.78
CA HIS A 48 9.41 -5.67 -3.27
C HIS A 48 8.08 -6.17 -3.84
N ASN A 49 6.97 -5.48 -3.58
CA ASN A 49 5.66 -5.80 -4.14
C ASN A 49 5.35 -5.04 -5.43
N LEU A 50 6.09 -3.96 -5.76
CA LEU A 50 5.80 -3.11 -6.92
C LEU A 50 5.87 -3.84 -8.27
N SER A 51 6.62 -4.94 -8.36
CA SER A 51 6.74 -5.77 -9.57
C SER A 51 5.73 -6.92 -9.64
N LYS A 52 4.88 -7.11 -8.61
CA LYS A 52 3.92 -8.22 -8.56
C LYS A 52 2.64 -7.85 -9.29
N ASN A 53 2.16 -8.74 -10.16
CA ASN A 53 0.95 -8.52 -10.96
C ASN A 53 -0.33 -8.37 -10.11
N ASN A 54 -0.34 -8.91 -8.90
CA ASN A 54 -1.46 -8.83 -7.95
C ASN A 54 -1.30 -7.71 -6.92
N PHE A 55 -0.45 -6.72 -7.17
CA PHE A 55 -0.28 -5.55 -6.31
C PHE A 55 -0.33 -4.26 -7.15
N LYS A 56 -1.16 -3.31 -6.71
CA LYS A 56 -1.22 -1.97 -7.29
C LYS A 56 -1.17 -0.92 -6.18
N LEU A 57 -0.33 0.08 -6.36
CA LEU A 57 -0.20 1.24 -5.47
C LEU A 57 -0.91 2.45 -6.08
N TYR A 58 -1.70 3.15 -5.26
CA TYR A 58 -2.18 4.50 -5.52
C TYR A 58 -1.62 5.42 -4.44
N LYS A 59 -0.90 6.46 -4.87
CA LYS A 59 -0.36 7.49 -3.99
C LYS A 59 -1.35 8.64 -3.88
N VAL A 60 -2.34 8.47 -3.00
CA VAL A 60 -3.48 9.38 -2.87
C VAL A 60 -3.78 9.60 -1.40
N ASP A 61 -4.24 10.81 -1.06
CA ASP A 61 -4.79 11.11 0.25
C ASP A 61 -6.26 10.70 0.37
N ILE A 62 -6.55 9.80 1.30
CA ILE A 62 -7.92 9.35 1.57
C ILE A 62 -8.81 10.45 2.15
N GLU A 63 -8.22 11.54 2.65
CA GLU A 63 -8.94 12.71 3.13
C GLU A 63 -9.35 13.65 1.97
N ASN A 64 -8.80 13.47 0.76
CA ASN A 64 -9.14 14.25 -0.43
C ASN A 64 -10.07 13.47 -1.37
N PHE A 65 -11.37 13.69 -1.25
CA PHE A 65 -12.39 12.98 -2.04
C PHE A 65 -12.26 13.17 -3.55
N GLU A 66 -11.74 14.31 -4.02
CA GLU A 66 -11.59 14.60 -5.46
C GLU A 66 -10.43 13.82 -6.10
N GLU A 67 -9.50 13.28 -5.29
CA GLU A 67 -8.37 12.49 -5.77
C GLU A 67 -8.62 10.97 -5.77
N LEU A 68 -9.76 10.51 -5.20
CA LEU A 68 -10.15 9.10 -5.08
C LEU A 68 -10.91 8.57 -6.31
#